data_AF-A0A654LYW9-F1
#
_entry.id   AF-A0A654LYW9-F1
#
_cell.length_a   1.000
_cell.length_b   1.000
_cell.length_c   1.000
_cell.angle_alpha   90.00
_cell.angle_beta   90.00
_cell.angle_gamma   90.00
#
_symmetry.space_group_name_H-M   'P 1'
#
loop_
_entity.id
_entity.type
_entity.pdbx_description
1 polymer ?
#
loop_
_entity_poly.entity_id
_entity_poly.type
_entity_poly.pdbx_seq_one_letter_code
_entity_poly.pdbx_strand_id
1 'polypeptide(L)'
;MTNIRRSRGYNFEYRLVKQLNSGEWIARRLGGSSTGLPDIVAVNNPDSILLSIEAKTATSNSIYVPQDQIYRCYLITEMFEAYQERYIILAFKFMRKQRLIVKGEIKYLPRKTKEYYKIVRFKKKPTIFPIIKCNYNGDTYAIYNSKIKKVKLKNYLMPFNV
;
A
#
# COMPACT_ATOMS: atom_id res chain seq x y z
N MET A 1 3.59 -1.39 -26.99
CA MET A 1 3.39 -2.51 -26.03
C MET A 1 3.16 -1.96 -24.64
N THR A 2 1.96 -2.12 -24.09
CA THR A 2 1.60 -1.69 -22.73
C THR A 2 2.42 -2.48 -21.70
N ASN A 3 3.17 -1.79 -20.85
CA ASN A 3 4.03 -2.43 -19.84
C ASN A 3 3.15 -3.24 -18.86
N ILE A 4 3.20 -4.58 -18.96
CA ILE A 4 2.37 -5.52 -18.18
C ILE A 4 2.46 -5.25 -16.68
N ARG A 5 3.64 -4.86 -16.16
CA ARG A 5 3.79 -4.53 -14.74
C ARG A 5 2.98 -3.28 -14.36
N ARG A 6 3.03 -2.25 -15.19
CA ARG A 6 2.27 -1.00 -15.01
C ARG A 6 0.76 -1.28 -15.05
N SER A 7 0.31 -2.13 -15.98
CA SER A 7 -1.10 -2.53 -16.07
C SER A 7 -1.59 -3.26 -14.81
N ARG A 8 -0.75 -4.10 -14.18
CA ARG A 8 -1.10 -4.82 -12.94
C ARG A 8 -1.26 -3.89 -11.74
N GLY A 9 -0.37 -2.90 -11.59
CA GLY A 9 -0.49 -1.86 -10.57
C GLY A 9 -1.78 -1.08 -10.74
N TYR A 10 -1.98 -0.54 -11.94
CA TYR A 10 -3.19 0.20 -12.30
C TYR A 10 -4.48 -0.58 -12.04
N ASN A 11 -4.53 -1.86 -12.42
CA ASN A 11 -5.69 -2.71 -12.20
C ASN A 11 -5.94 -2.98 -10.70
N PHE A 12 -4.90 -3.09 -9.89
CA PHE A 12 -5.05 -3.25 -8.44
C PHE A 12 -5.60 -1.97 -7.81
N GLU A 13 -5.04 -0.81 -8.15
CA GLU A 13 -5.55 0.50 -7.70
C GLU A 13 -7.01 0.70 -8.11
N TYR A 14 -7.32 0.46 -9.38
CA TYR A 14 -8.68 0.58 -9.93
C TYR A 14 -9.67 -0.32 -9.19
N ARG A 15 -9.30 -1.58 -8.92
CA ARG A 15 -10.16 -2.51 -8.17
C ARG A 15 -10.40 -2.02 -6.75
N LEU A 16 -9.37 -1.54 -6.04
CA LEU A 16 -9.53 -1.02 -4.68
C LEU A 16 -10.50 0.17 -4.66
N VAL A 17 -10.35 1.11 -5.60
CA VAL A 17 -11.27 2.26 -5.74
C VAL A 17 -12.69 1.79 -6.01
N LYS A 18 -12.89 0.83 -6.92
CA LYS A 18 -14.22 0.30 -7.23
C LYS A 18 -14.88 -0.36 -6.01
N GLN A 19 -14.13 -1.14 -5.24
CA GLN A 19 -14.63 -1.82 -4.04
C GLN A 19 -14.89 -0.87 -2.88
N LEU A 20 -14.11 0.21 -2.74
CA LEU A 20 -14.40 1.25 -1.75
C LEU A 20 -15.70 1.98 -2.11
N ASN A 21 -15.87 2.39 -3.37
CA ASN A 21 -17.08 3.11 -3.82
C ASN A 21 -18.37 2.25 -3.87
N SER A 22 -18.40 1.03 -3.33
CA SER A 22 -19.61 0.19 -3.30
C SER A 22 -20.46 0.37 -2.04
N GLY A 23 -20.22 1.42 -1.25
CA GLY A 23 -20.94 1.74 -0.01
C GLY A 23 -20.78 3.21 0.36
N GLU A 24 -20.69 3.51 1.65
CA GLU A 24 -20.60 4.89 2.17
C GLU A 24 -19.24 5.57 1.96
N TRP A 25 -18.29 4.85 1.36
CA TRP A 25 -16.95 5.34 1.09
C TRP A 25 -16.88 6.04 -0.27
N ILE A 26 -16.20 7.18 -0.30
CA ILE A 26 -15.89 7.92 -1.52
C ILE A 26 -14.39 7.81 -1.77
N ALA A 27 -13.99 7.13 -2.85
CA ALA A 27 -12.59 6.88 -3.17
C ALA A 27 -12.20 7.41 -4.56
N ARG A 28 -11.00 8.00 -4.65
CA ARG A 28 -10.39 8.47 -5.89
C ARG A 28 -8.95 7.98 -6.00
N ARG A 29 -8.58 7.50 -7.20
CA ARG A 29 -7.18 7.28 -7.57
C ARG A 29 -6.59 8.63 -7.95
N LEU A 30 -5.44 8.98 -7.39
CA LEU A 30 -4.73 10.23 -7.70
C LEU A 30 -3.61 10.01 -8.74
N GLY A 31 -3.07 8.79 -8.82
CA GLY A 31 -2.37 8.26 -9.99
C GLY A 31 -0.84 8.36 -9.97
N GLY A 32 -0.19 7.41 -10.65
CA GLY A 32 1.27 7.19 -10.56
C GLY A 32 2.20 8.21 -11.24
N SER A 33 1.69 9.32 -11.80
CA SER A 33 2.49 10.41 -12.38
C SER A 33 2.55 11.67 -11.51
N SER A 34 1.72 11.76 -10.46
CA SER A 34 1.81 12.87 -9.52
C SER A 34 2.97 12.64 -8.56
N THR A 35 3.99 13.49 -8.64
CA THR A 35 5.20 13.41 -7.80
C THR A 35 4.94 13.69 -6.31
N GLY A 36 3.73 14.08 -5.93
CA GLY A 36 3.37 14.51 -4.57
C GLY A 36 2.17 13.83 -3.91
N LEU A 37 1.44 12.92 -4.57
CA LEU A 37 0.21 12.32 -4.02
C LEU A 37 0.37 10.82 -3.76
N PRO A 38 -0.42 10.24 -2.83
CA PRO A 38 -0.54 8.78 -2.70
C PRO A 38 -1.29 8.19 -3.90
N ASP A 39 -1.31 6.88 -4.03
CA ASP A 39 -2.02 6.23 -5.14
C ASP A 39 -3.54 6.46 -5.07
N ILE A 40 -4.12 6.36 -3.86
CA ILE A 40 -5.57 6.48 -3.61
C ILE A 40 -5.82 7.29 -2.35
N VAL A 41 -6.87 8.11 -2.38
CA VAL A 41 -7.50 8.68 -1.19
C VAL A 41 -8.94 8.18 -1.12
N ALA A 42 -9.39 7.81 0.08
CA ALA A 42 -10.76 7.43 0.34
C ALA A 42 -11.26 8.04 1.65
N VAL A 43 -12.53 8.45 1.68
CA VAL A 43 -13.16 9.04 2.86
C VAL A 43 -14.48 8.34 3.16
N ASN A 44 -14.79 8.22 4.44
CA ASN A 44 -16.12 7.95 4.96
C ASN A 44 -16.49 9.18 5.81
N ASN A 45 -17.36 10.02 5.27
CA ASN A 45 -17.74 11.27 5.92
C ASN A 45 -18.61 11.03 7.17
N PRO A 46 -19.62 10.14 7.16
CA PRO A 46 -20.40 9.82 8.35
C PRO A 46 -19.54 9.43 9.57
N ASP A 47 -18.56 8.55 9.37
CA ASP A 47 -17.68 8.07 10.43
C ASP A 47 -16.45 8.97 10.66
N SER A 48 -16.31 10.07 9.90
CA SER A 48 -15.15 10.97 9.95
C SER A 48 -13.80 10.24 9.75
N ILE A 49 -13.74 9.32 8.79
CA ILE A 49 -12.54 8.52 8.48
C ILE A 49 -11.92 8.92 7.14
N LEU A 50 -10.61 9.13 7.13
CA LEU A 50 -9.77 9.32 5.95
C LEU A 50 -8.76 8.17 5.81
N LEU A 51 -8.66 7.61 4.59
CA LEU A 51 -7.63 6.68 4.18
C LEU A 51 -6.73 7.30 3.12
N SER A 52 -5.44 7.35 3.40
CA SER A 52 -4.37 7.69 2.47
C SER A 52 -3.62 6.40 2.11
N ILE A 53 -3.77 5.92 0.88
CA ILE A 53 -3.43 4.54 0.51
C ILE A 53 -2.33 4.51 -0.54
N GLU A 54 -1.28 3.74 -0.27
CA GLU A 54 -0.25 3.35 -1.25
C GLU A 54 -0.44 1.87 -1.61
N ALA A 55 -0.60 1.57 -2.91
CA ALA A 55 -0.95 0.25 -3.42
C ALA A 55 0.18 -0.35 -4.26
N LYS A 56 0.72 -1.50 -3.82
CA LYS A 56 1.81 -2.19 -4.51
C LYS A 56 1.45 -3.62 -4.87
N THR A 57 1.80 -4.01 -6.09
CA THR A 57 1.71 -5.40 -6.56
C THR A 57 3.08 -5.97 -6.86
N ALA A 58 3.31 -7.27 -6.58
CA ALA A 58 4.51 -7.94 -7.05
C ALA A 58 4.38 -9.45 -7.25
N THR A 59 5.23 -9.98 -8.13
CA THR A 59 5.51 -11.42 -8.29
C THR A 59 6.68 -11.87 -7.40
N SER A 60 7.40 -10.95 -6.74
CA SER A 60 8.46 -11.28 -5.78
C SER A 60 7.90 -11.79 -4.46
N ASN A 61 8.79 -12.24 -3.56
CA ASN A 61 8.44 -12.60 -2.17
C ASN A 61 8.49 -11.44 -1.19
N SER A 62 8.82 -10.24 -1.66
CA SER A 62 8.83 -9.04 -0.86
C SER A 62 8.42 -7.83 -1.69
N ILE A 63 7.61 -6.98 -1.09
CA ILE A 63 7.16 -5.70 -1.64
C ILE A 63 7.69 -4.61 -0.73
N TYR A 64 8.19 -3.54 -1.34
CA TYR A 64 8.77 -2.40 -0.66
C TYR A 64 7.95 -1.16 -0.97
N VAL A 65 7.71 -0.34 0.05
CA VAL A 65 7.16 1.00 -0.06
C VAL A 65 8.28 1.98 0.32
N PRO A 66 8.88 2.67 -0.67
CA PRO A 66 9.86 3.72 -0.48
C PRO A 66 9.44 4.82 0.50
N GLN A 67 10.45 5.46 1.08
CA GLN A 67 10.30 6.54 2.07
C GLN A 67 9.43 7.69 1.57
N ASP A 68 9.67 8.16 0.34
CA ASP A 68 8.97 9.30 -0.25
C ASP A 68 7.46 9.03 -0.40
N GLN A 69 7.08 7.79 -0.67
CA GLN A 69 5.67 7.42 -0.84
C GLN A 69 4.92 7.41 0.50
N ILE A 70 5.58 6.93 1.57
CA ILE A 70 5.00 7.01 2.93
C ILE A 70 4.87 8.47 3.35
N TYR A 71 5.86 9.30 3.03
CA TYR A 71 5.81 10.73 3.31
C TYR A 71 4.62 11.40 2.59
N ARG A 72 4.40 11.12 1.29
CA ARG A 72 3.21 11.62 0.56
C ARG A 72 1.92 11.20 1.23
N CYS A 73 1.81 9.95 1.67
CA CYS A 73 0.63 9.48 2.37
C CYS A 73 0.39 10.26 3.68
N TYR A 74 1.48 10.50 4.43
CA TYR A 74 1.44 11.29 5.67
C TYR A 74 1.01 12.73 5.43
N LEU A 75 1.50 13.39 4.37
CA LEU A 75 1.09 14.77 4.06
C LEU A 75 -0.43 14.89 3.84
N ILE A 76 -1.06 13.91 3.19
CA ILE A 76 -2.52 13.88 3.06
C ILE A 76 -3.21 13.78 4.43
N THR A 77 -2.70 12.97 5.35
CA THR A 77 -3.31 12.85 6.68
C THR A 77 -3.15 14.12 7.53
N GLU A 78 -2.14 14.93 7.28
CA GLU A 78 -1.98 16.23 7.95
C GLU A 78 -2.84 17.31 7.29
N MET A 79 -2.95 17.30 5.95
CA MET A 79 -3.71 18.30 5.18
C MET A 79 -5.22 18.26 5.49
N PHE A 80 -5.75 17.09 5.83
CA PHE A 80 -7.17 16.87 6.07
C PHE A 80 -7.47 16.65 7.57
N GLU A 81 -7.01 17.56 8.42
CA GLU A 81 -7.18 17.46 9.87
C GLU A 81 -8.63 17.44 10.37
N ALA A 82 -9.58 17.86 9.52
CA ALA A 82 -11.02 17.85 9.82
C ALA A 82 -11.61 16.44 10.05
N TYR A 83 -10.97 15.38 9.54
CA TYR A 83 -11.39 13.99 9.79
C TYR A 83 -10.84 13.51 11.12
N GLN A 84 -11.68 12.99 12.03
CA GLN A 84 -11.23 12.54 13.35
C GLN A 84 -10.23 11.38 13.26
N GLU A 85 -10.49 10.43 12.36
CA GLU A 85 -9.69 9.23 12.17
C GLU A 85 -8.98 9.27 10.82
N ARG A 86 -7.65 9.16 10.82
CA ARG A 86 -6.83 9.31 9.61
C ARG A 86 -5.78 8.21 9.56
N TYR A 87 -5.81 7.41 8.49
CA TYR A 87 -4.96 6.24 8.35
C TYR A 87 -4.10 6.29 7.09
N ILE A 88 -2.81 6.01 7.26
CA ILE A 88 -1.95 5.61 6.15
C ILE A 88 -2.08 4.10 5.98
N ILE A 89 -2.56 3.66 4.82
CA ILE A 89 -2.74 2.26 4.49
C ILE A 89 -1.73 1.84 3.42
N LEU A 90 -0.93 0.83 3.73
CA LEU A 90 -0.11 0.15 2.73
C LEU A 90 -0.84 -1.09 2.24
N ALA A 91 -1.32 -1.05 1.00
CA ALA A 91 -2.03 -2.14 0.34
C ALA A 91 -1.05 -2.98 -0.49
N PHE A 92 -0.80 -4.21 -0.05
CA PHE A 92 0.12 -5.15 -0.69
C PHE A 92 -0.65 -6.24 -1.40
N LYS A 93 -0.30 -6.53 -2.66
CA LYS A 93 -0.83 -7.67 -3.41
C LYS A 93 0.29 -8.54 -3.98
N PHE A 94 0.38 -9.75 -3.47
CA PHE A 94 1.26 -10.80 -3.98
C PHE A 94 0.54 -11.61 -5.05
N MET A 95 1.07 -11.59 -6.28
CA MET A 95 0.44 -12.23 -7.43
C MET A 95 0.58 -13.76 -7.39
N ARG A 96 -0.37 -14.46 -8.02
CA ARG A 96 -0.39 -15.94 -8.17
C ARG A 96 0.83 -16.57 -8.85
N LYS A 97 1.69 -15.78 -9.50
CA LYS A 97 2.95 -16.25 -10.08
C LYS A 97 4.09 -15.65 -9.27
N GLN A 98 4.94 -16.51 -8.71
CA GLN A 98 6.17 -16.13 -8.04
C GLN A 98 7.31 -16.08 -9.05
N ARG A 99 7.98 -14.95 -9.18
CA ARG A 99 9.20 -14.82 -9.96
C ARG A 99 10.38 -15.30 -9.11
N LEU A 100 11.13 -16.28 -9.60
CA LEU A 100 12.37 -16.77 -9.04
C LEU A 100 13.51 -16.55 -10.04
N ILE A 101 14.72 -16.32 -9.52
CA ILE A 101 15.95 -16.31 -10.30
C ILE A 101 16.71 -17.56 -9.88
N VAL A 102 16.90 -18.51 -10.81
CA VAL A 102 17.59 -19.78 -10.56
C VAL A 102 18.72 -19.87 -11.59
N LYS A 103 19.97 -19.88 -11.13
CA LYS A 103 21.16 -19.91 -12.03
C LYS A 103 21.11 -18.84 -13.15
N GLY A 104 20.62 -17.64 -12.83
CA GLY A 104 20.47 -16.54 -13.80
C GLY A 104 19.19 -16.56 -14.64
N GLU A 105 18.44 -17.68 -14.65
CA GLU A 105 17.19 -17.79 -15.39
C GLU A 105 15.98 -17.34 -14.57
N ILE A 106 15.02 -16.69 -15.23
CA ILE A 106 13.75 -16.30 -14.61
C ILE A 106 12.76 -17.46 -14.73
N LYS A 107 12.38 -18.05 -13.60
CA LYS A 107 11.32 -19.07 -13.51
C LYS A 107 10.09 -18.51 -12.79
N TYR A 108 8.90 -18.95 -13.22
CA TYR A 108 7.64 -18.57 -12.60
C TYR A 108 6.95 -19.78 -11.98
N LEU A 109 6.85 -19.81 -10.65
CA LEU A 109 6.13 -20.86 -9.93
C LEU A 109 4.72 -20.40 -9.55
N PRO A 110 3.71 -21.29 -9.59
CA PRO A 110 2.38 -20.98 -9.08
C PRO A 110 2.39 -20.80 -7.55
N ARG A 111 1.58 -19.88 -7.05
CA ARG A 111 1.27 -19.67 -5.63
C ARG A 111 -0.12 -19.06 -5.46
N LYS A 112 -0.63 -19.00 -4.23
CA LYS A 112 -1.89 -18.29 -3.94
C LYS A 112 -1.69 -16.77 -4.06
N THR A 113 -2.69 -16.07 -4.58
CA THR A 113 -2.75 -14.60 -4.42
C THR A 113 -2.97 -14.28 -2.95
N LYS A 114 -2.24 -13.30 -2.43
CA LYS A 114 -2.45 -12.79 -1.06
C LYS A 114 -2.48 -11.28 -1.07
N GLU A 115 -3.36 -10.71 -0.26
CA GLU A 115 -3.49 -9.27 -0.09
C GLU A 115 -3.39 -8.92 1.39
N TYR A 116 -2.68 -7.83 1.70
CA TYR A 116 -2.51 -7.33 3.05
C TYR A 116 -2.72 -5.81 3.06
N TYR A 117 -3.46 -5.33 4.05
CA TYR A 117 -3.73 -3.91 4.25
C TYR A 117 -3.16 -3.53 5.61
N LYS A 118 -2.05 -2.78 5.62
CA LYS A 118 -1.29 -2.50 6.85
C LYS A 118 -1.40 -1.03 7.22
N ILE A 119 -1.72 -0.76 8.49
CA ILE A 119 -1.75 0.58 9.04
C ILE A 119 -0.32 1.00 9.39
N VAL A 120 0.09 2.17 8.87
CA VAL A 120 1.28 2.88 9.34
C VAL A 120 0.81 4.05 10.21
N ARG A 121 1.29 4.09 11.46
CA ARG A 121 0.98 5.17 12.39
C ARG A 121 2.28 5.70 13.00
N PHE A 122 2.41 7.02 13.02
CA PHE A 122 3.49 7.72 13.70
C PHE A 122 2.92 8.42 14.94
N LYS A 123 3.60 8.32 16.08
CA LYS A 123 3.20 9.07 17.29
C LYS A 123 3.50 10.57 17.17
N LYS A 124 4.57 10.90 16.44
CA LYS A 124 5.03 12.24 16.08
C LYS A 124 5.63 12.16 14.68
N LYS A 125 5.65 13.28 13.95
CA LYS A 125 6.30 13.35 12.63
C LYS A 125 7.75 12.87 12.74
N PRO A 126 8.15 11.81 12.01
CA PRO A 126 9.53 11.36 12.04
C PRO A 126 10.43 12.30 11.23
N THR A 127 11.67 12.50 11.67
CA THR A 127 12.69 13.24 10.91
C THR A 127 13.01 12.53 9.58
N ILE A 128 12.99 11.19 9.60
CA ILE A 128 13.22 10.34 8.43
C ILE A 128 12.13 9.26 8.42
N PHE A 129 11.38 9.18 7.32
CA PHE A 129 10.39 8.12 7.14
C PHE A 129 11.10 6.79 6.80
N PRO A 130 10.61 5.63 7.25
CA PRO A 130 11.20 4.36 6.90
C PRO A 130 10.88 3.96 5.45
N ILE A 131 11.66 3.04 4.90
CA ILE A 131 11.13 2.13 3.86
C ILE A 131 10.39 1.00 4.58
N ILE A 132 9.17 0.68 4.14
CA ILE A 132 8.44 -0.47 4.67
C ILE A 132 8.54 -1.64 3.69
N LYS A 133 8.97 -2.79 4.19
CA LYS A 133 8.98 -4.08 3.47
C LYS A 133 7.89 -4.98 4.02
N CYS A 134 7.10 -5.59 3.16
CA CYS A 134 6.20 -6.69 3.49
C CYS A 134 6.63 -7.95 2.74
N ASN A 135 6.67 -9.11 3.41
CA ASN A 135 6.94 -10.41 2.77
C ASN A 135 5.64 -11.15 2.40
N TYR A 136 5.77 -12.26 1.67
CA TYR A 136 4.61 -13.07 1.26
C TYR A 136 3.79 -13.69 2.43
N ASN A 137 4.37 -13.74 3.64
CA ASN A 137 3.69 -14.22 4.84
C ASN A 137 2.94 -13.09 5.58
N GLY A 138 3.12 -11.83 5.15
CA GLY A 138 2.52 -10.66 5.78
C GLY A 138 3.35 -10.08 6.92
N ASP A 139 4.57 -10.58 7.17
CA ASP A 139 5.51 -9.96 8.10
C ASP A 139 5.98 -8.62 7.52
N THR A 140 6.16 -7.65 8.41
CA THR A 140 6.57 -6.30 8.06
C THR A 140 7.91 -5.92 8.68
N TYR A 141 8.67 -5.11 7.96
CA TYR A 141 9.97 -4.62 8.39
C TYR A 141 10.08 -3.13 8.05
N ALA A 142 10.64 -2.35 8.96
CA ALA A 142 11.04 -0.99 8.72
C ALA A 142 12.54 -0.95 8.46
N ILE A 143 12.94 -0.19 7.44
CA ILE A 143 14.34 -0.02 7.05
C ILE A 143 14.70 1.45 7.19
N TYR A 144 15.74 1.74 7.99
CA TYR A 144 16.30 3.07 8.23
C TYR A 144 17.80 3.01 7.97
N ASN A 145 18.35 3.85 7.10
CA ASN A 145 19.80 3.93 6.82
C ASN A 145 20.45 2.53 6.71
N SER A 146 19.85 1.65 5.90
CA SER A 146 20.27 0.25 5.68
C SER A 146 20.11 -0.72 6.87
N LYS A 147 19.64 -0.27 8.04
CA LYS A 147 19.29 -1.14 9.17
C LYS A 147 17.85 -1.64 9.04
N ILE A 148 17.66 -2.95 9.08
CA ILE A 148 16.34 -3.60 8.98
C ILE A 148 15.86 -3.98 10.39
N LYS A 149 14.65 -3.54 10.74
CA LYS A 149 13.98 -3.90 12.00
C LYS A 149 12.63 -4.57 11.69
N LYS A 150 12.38 -5.74 12.26
CA LYS A 150 11.04 -6.35 12.20
C LYS A 150 10.05 -5.48 12.97
N VAL A 151 8.91 -5.16 12.35
CA VAL A 151 7.83 -4.37 12.96
C VAL A 151 6.52 -5.11 12.78
N LYS A 152 5.62 -5.03 13.76
CA LYS A 152 4.29 -5.64 13.67
C LYS A 152 3.27 -4.57 13.30
N LEU A 153 3.12 -4.28 12.00
CA LEU A 153 2.07 -3.38 11.53
C LEU A 153 0.70 -4.05 11.69
N LYS A 154 -0.25 -3.33 12.29
CA LYS A 154 -1.65 -3.78 12.42
C LYS A 154 -2.29 -3.92 11.05
N ASN A 155 -3.13 -4.93 10.89
CA ASN A 155 -3.98 -5.03 9.70
C ASN A 155 -5.11 -4.00 9.82
N TYR A 156 -5.46 -3.38 8.68
CA TYR A 156 -6.71 -2.64 8.53
C TYR A 156 -7.75 -3.58 7.93
N LEU A 157 -8.94 -3.62 8.52
CA LEU A 157 -10.07 -4.35 7.95
C LEU A 157 -10.71 -3.44 6.89
N MET A 158 -10.48 -3.76 5.61
CA MET A 158 -11.06 -2.97 4.53
C MET A 158 -12.59 -3.11 4.54
N PRO A 159 -13.34 -2.05 4.17
CA PRO A 159 -14.81 -2.06 4.23
C PRO A 159 -15.47 -3.16 3.38
N PHE A 160 -14.82 -3.55 2.28
CA PHE A 160 -15.29 -4.61 1.38
C PHE A 160 -14.85 -6.04 1.79
N ASN A 161 -14.20 -6.18 2.94
CA ASN A 161 -13.82 -7.48 3.53
C ASN A 161 -14.73 -7.87 4.71
N VAL A 162 -15.75 -7.07 5.00
CA VAL A 162 -16.76 -7.30 6.04
C VAL A 162 -17.99 -7.95 5.41
#